data_AF-A0A2R6FKZ9-F1
#
_entry.id   AF-A0A2R6FKZ9-F1
#
_cell.length_a   1.000
_cell.length_b   1.000
_cell.length_c   1.000
_cell.angle_alpha   90.00
_cell.angle_beta   90.00
_cell.angle_gamma   90.00
#
_symmetry.space_group_name_H-M   'P 1'
#
loop_
_entity.id
_entity.type
_entity.pdbx_description
1 polymer ?
#
loop_
_entity_poly.entity_id
_entity_poly.type
_entity_poly.pdbx_seq_one_letter_code
_entity_poly.pdbx_strand_id
1 'polypeptide(L)'
;MNRLAAAGDAAWRLAPHAHVIVHETSDGNEFITIYDCGAAQKPPSAQLIGNLVRVDADHDLLDQPTGYIAKLREEAVLVRQDDDHWIVRGRGNLDSSPG
;
A
#
# COMPACT_ATOMS: atom_id res chain seq x y z
N MET A 1 14.81 0.12 14.96
CA MET A 1 14.54 1.56 14.77
C MET A 1 13.85 1.75 13.43
N ASN A 2 12.52 1.71 13.40
CA ASN A 2 11.73 2.10 12.22
C ASN A 2 11.43 3.60 12.35
N ARG A 3 12.04 4.40 11.49
CA ARG A 3 11.84 5.85 11.45
C ARG A 3 11.02 6.13 10.20
N LEU A 4 9.73 6.44 10.36
CA LEU A 4 9.14 7.73 9.97
C LEU A 4 7.60 7.71 10.10
N ALA A 5 7.12 8.75 10.79
CA ALA A 5 5.77 9.32 10.90
C ALA A 5 4.58 8.44 10.48
N ALA A 6 3.93 7.83 11.48
CA ALA A 6 2.50 7.58 11.42
C ALA A 6 1.81 8.93 11.15
N ALA A 7 1.29 9.13 9.94
CA ALA A 7 0.38 10.23 9.68
C ALA A 7 -0.93 9.86 10.38
N GLY A 8 -1.04 10.20 11.67
CA GLY A 8 -2.25 10.06 12.50
C GLY A 8 -2.98 8.72 12.37
N ASP A 9 -2.63 7.76 13.23
CA ASP A 9 -3.36 6.50 13.47
C ASP A 9 -3.88 5.77 12.21
N ALA A 10 -2.97 5.04 11.56
CA ALA A 10 -3.22 4.09 10.47
C ALA A 10 -3.40 4.64 9.03
N ALA A 11 -2.66 5.70 8.67
CA ALA A 11 -2.44 6.09 7.29
C ALA A 11 -0.93 6.16 6.93
N TRP A 12 -0.55 5.58 5.79
CA TRP A 12 0.80 5.66 5.22
C TRP A 12 0.79 6.31 3.86
N ARG A 13 1.60 7.34 3.71
CA ARG A 13 1.81 8.01 2.43
C ARG A 13 2.76 7.18 1.57
N LEU A 14 2.39 7.01 0.31
CA LEU A 14 3.09 6.24 -0.71
C LEU A 14 3.57 7.21 -1.80
N ALA A 15 4.85 7.20 -2.08
CA ALA A 15 5.44 7.96 -3.18
C ALA A 15 4.89 7.52 -4.57
N PRO A 16 4.97 8.41 -5.58
CA PRO A 16 4.73 8.00 -6.95
C PRO A 16 5.83 6.99 -7.32
N HIS A 17 5.44 5.83 -7.86
CA HIS A 17 6.30 4.63 -8.05
C HIS A 17 6.56 3.78 -6.80
N ALA A 18 5.71 3.89 -5.78
CA ALA A 18 5.73 2.92 -4.70
C ALA A 18 5.24 1.54 -5.17
N HIS A 19 5.85 0.48 -4.67
CA HIS A 19 5.42 -0.90 -4.91
C HIS A 19 4.80 -1.47 -3.64
N VAL A 20 3.55 -1.91 -3.75
CA VAL A 20 2.82 -2.62 -2.69
C VAL A 20 2.82 -4.10 -3.06
N ILE A 21 3.55 -4.91 -2.31
CA ILE A 21 3.59 -6.36 -2.45
C ILE A 21 2.59 -6.95 -1.47
N VAL A 22 1.62 -7.69 -1.99
CA VAL A 22 0.71 -8.50 -1.19
C VAL A 22 1.14 -9.94 -1.31
N HIS A 23 1.43 -10.56 -0.16
CA HIS A 23 1.79 -11.95 -0.06
C HIS A 23 0.73 -12.70 0.73
N GLU A 24 0.05 -13.64 0.07
CA GLU A 24 -0.92 -14.52 0.70
C GLU A 24 -0.19 -15.67 1.37
N THR A 25 -0.50 -15.92 2.64
CA THR A 25 0.09 -17.00 3.41
C THR A 25 -0.85 -18.20 3.43
N SER A 26 -0.30 -19.40 3.59
CA SER A 26 -1.08 -20.62 3.75
C SER A 26 -1.99 -20.63 4.99
N ASP A 27 -1.77 -19.71 5.93
CA ASP A 27 -2.55 -19.56 7.16
C ASP A 27 -3.83 -18.72 6.94
N GLY A 28 -4.01 -18.18 5.72
CA GLY A 28 -5.13 -17.29 5.37
C GLY A 28 -4.89 -15.82 5.71
N ASN A 29 -3.69 -15.48 6.19
CA ASN A 29 -3.28 -14.09 6.42
C ASN A 29 -2.61 -13.51 5.17
N GLU A 30 -2.71 -12.20 4.98
CA GLU A 30 -1.98 -11.47 3.95
C GLU A 30 -0.94 -10.54 4.58
N PHE A 31 0.24 -10.52 3.98
CA PHE A 31 1.30 -9.58 4.32
C PHE A 31 1.39 -8.51 3.24
N ILE A 32 1.14 -7.27 3.64
CA ILE A 32 1.28 -6.10 2.78
C ILE A 32 2.66 -5.49 3.07
N THR A 33 3.55 -5.56 2.10
CA THR A 33 4.89 -4.95 2.18
C THR A 33 4.99 -3.77 1.21
N ILE A 34 5.39 -2.62 1.73
CA ILE A 34 5.37 -1.34 1.02
C ILE A 34 6.81 -0.88 0.75
N TYR A 35 7.09 -0.53 -0.50
CA TYR A 35 8.35 0.05 -0.94
C TYR A 35 8.09 1.42 -1.55
N ASP A 36 8.60 2.49 -0.93
CA ASP A 36 8.40 3.87 -1.38
C ASP A 36 9.27 4.25 -2.60
N CYS A 37 10.26 3.43 -2.94
CA CYS A 37 11.12 3.67 -4.10
C CYS A 37 11.52 2.33 -4.68
N GLY A 38 11.23 2.09 -5.97
CA GLY A 38 11.56 0.86 -6.70
C GLY A 38 13.06 0.51 -6.78
N ALA A 39 13.94 1.24 -6.08
CA ALA A 39 15.29 0.82 -5.83
C ALA A 39 15.28 -0.37 -4.86
N ALA A 40 15.54 -1.57 -5.39
CA ALA A 40 15.64 -2.86 -4.68
C ALA A 40 16.67 -2.90 -3.52
N GLN A 41 17.27 -1.77 -3.14
CA GLN A 41 18.29 -1.64 -2.11
C GLN A 41 17.85 -0.85 -0.88
N LYS A 42 16.59 -0.39 -0.79
CA LYS A 42 16.05 0.19 0.45
C LYS A 42 15.29 -0.86 1.25
N PRO A 43 15.40 -0.83 2.59
CA PRO A 43 14.51 -1.61 3.44
C PRO A 43 13.05 -1.23 3.13
N PRO A 44 12.10 -2.18 3.26
CA PRO A 44 10.69 -1.87 3.08
C PRO A 44 10.30 -0.71 4.00
N SER A 45 9.57 0.25 3.44
CA SER A 45 9.13 1.44 4.19
C SER A 45 8.16 1.04 5.30
N ALA A 46 7.32 0.03 5.04
CA ALA A 46 6.39 -0.53 5.99
C ALA A 46 6.05 -1.98 5.63
N GLN A 47 5.72 -2.77 6.65
CA GLN A 47 5.18 -4.12 6.50
C GLN A 47 4.03 -4.27 7.49
N LEU A 48 2.90 -4.73 6.99
CA LEU A 48 1.64 -4.81 7.69
C LEU A 48 1.04 -6.20 7.48
N ILE A 49 0.27 -6.66 8.45
CA ILE A 49 -0.55 -7.86 8.35
C ILE A 49 -1.99 -7.36 8.10
N GLY A 50 -2.65 -7.90 7.09
CA GLY A 50 -4.04 -7.58 6.76
C GLY A 50 -4.33 -7.73 5.26
N ASN A 51 -5.62 -7.69 4.93
CA ASN A 51 -6.13 -7.83 3.57
C ASN A 51 -6.18 -6.47 2.87
N LEU A 52 -5.58 -6.40 1.68
CA LEU A 52 -5.72 -5.23 0.81
C LEU A 52 -7.03 -5.35 0.02
N VAL A 53 -8.10 -4.80 0.59
CA VAL A 53 -9.45 -4.95 0.01
C VAL A 53 -9.64 -4.13 -1.26
N ARG A 54 -8.92 -3.00 -1.41
CA ARG A 54 -9.08 -2.11 -2.57
C ARG A 54 -7.87 -1.21 -2.83
N VAL A 55 -7.56 -1.01 -4.10
CA VAL A 55 -6.61 0.00 -4.58
C VAL A 55 -7.33 0.99 -5.48
N ASP A 56 -7.62 2.15 -4.92
CA ASP A 56 -8.31 3.29 -5.54
C ASP A 56 -7.28 4.37 -5.96
N ALA A 57 -6.20 3.93 -6.60
CA ALA A 57 -5.12 4.75 -7.14
C ALA A 57 -4.73 4.19 -8.52
N ASP A 58 -4.18 5.01 -9.41
CA ASP A 58 -3.61 4.50 -10.66
C ASP A 58 -2.45 3.55 -10.34
N HIS A 59 -2.60 2.28 -10.71
CA HIS A 59 -1.64 1.24 -10.40
C HIS A 59 -1.57 0.17 -11.48
N ASP A 60 -0.41 -0.45 -11.57
CA ASP A 60 -0.13 -1.60 -12.43
C ASP A 60 -0.07 -2.84 -11.55
N LEU A 61 -0.90 -3.85 -11.82
CA LEU A 61 -1.00 -5.05 -11.01
C LEU A 61 -0.24 -6.19 -11.69
N LEU A 62 0.75 -6.73 -10.98
CA LEU A 62 1.57 -7.84 -11.42
C LEU A 62 1.26 -9.06 -10.57
N ASP A 63 0.67 -10.07 -11.18
CA ASP A 63 0.38 -11.36 -10.55
C ASP A 63 1.68 -12.13 -10.26
N GLN A 64 1.72 -12.84 -9.13
CA GLN A 64 2.84 -13.69 -8.74
C GLN A 64 2.34 -14.94 -7.99
N PRO A 65 3.12 -16.03 -7.94
CA PRO A 65 2.65 -17.32 -7.42
C PRO A 65 2.18 -17.30 -5.95
N THR A 66 2.59 -16.29 -5.19
CA THR A 66 2.28 -16.14 -3.75
C THR A 66 1.47 -14.87 -3.46
N GLY A 67 0.80 -14.28 -4.46
CA GLY A 67 -0.01 -13.07 -4.31
C GLY A 67 0.14 -12.12 -5.50
N TYR A 68 0.34 -10.81 -5.25
CA TYR A 68 0.47 -9.83 -6.33
C TYR A 68 1.30 -8.61 -5.92
N ILE A 69 1.82 -7.87 -6.90
CA ILE A 69 2.45 -6.55 -6.69
C ILE A 69 1.58 -5.49 -7.35
N ALA A 70 1.06 -4.55 -6.56
CA ALA A 70 0.47 -3.33 -7.06
C ALA A 70 1.55 -2.23 -7.13
N LYS A 71 1.95 -1.85 -8.35
CA LYS A 71 2.90 -0.78 -8.60
C LYS A 71 2.14 0.52 -8.80
N LEU A 72 2.22 1.42 -7.83
CA LEU A 72 1.55 2.71 -7.92
C LEU A 72 2.21 3.59 -8.97
N ARG A 73 1.39 4.24 -9.78
CA ARG A 73 1.82 5.18 -10.82
C ARG A 73 1.67 6.65 -10.38
N GLU A 74 0.91 6.88 -9.32
CA GLU A 74 0.69 8.18 -8.71
C GLU A 74 1.01 8.18 -7.20
N GLU A 75 1.03 9.38 -6.60
CA GLU A 75 1.03 9.51 -5.14
C GLU A 75 -0.24 8.89 -4.56
N ALA A 76 -0.11 8.05 -3.54
CA ALA A 76 -1.25 7.46 -2.88
C ALA A 76 -1.08 7.43 -1.36
N VAL A 77 -2.14 7.06 -0.65
CA VAL A 77 -2.14 6.87 0.79
C VAL A 77 -2.83 5.56 1.11
N LEU A 78 -2.13 4.66 1.79
CA LEU A 78 -2.73 3.49 2.40
C LEU A 78 -3.45 3.93 3.67
N VAL A 79 -4.73 3.60 3.81
CA VAL A 79 -5.54 3.89 4.99
C VAL A 79 -6.18 2.62 5.51
N ARG A 80 -6.22 2.46 6.83
CA ARG A 80 -6.99 1.38 7.47
C ARG A 80 -8.47 1.68 7.38
N GLN A 81 -9.24 0.73 6.87
CA GLN A 81 -10.71 0.78 6.89
C GLN A 81 -11.29 0.08 8.12
N ASP A 82 -10.82 -1.13 8.41
CA ASP A 82 -11.28 -2.00 9.51
C ASP A 82 -10.09 -2.72 10.16
N ASP A 83 -10.33 -3.65 11.11
CA ASP A 83 -9.31 -4.34 11.93
C ASP A 83 -8.10 -4.82 11.10
N ASP A 84 -8.38 -5.47 9.95
CA ASP A 84 -7.37 -5.98 9.01
C ASP A 84 -7.59 -5.51 7.56
N HIS A 85 -8.53 -4.59 7.30
CA HIS A 85 -8.82 -4.15 5.93
C HIS A 85 -8.08 -2.86 5.60
N TRP A 86 -7.33 -2.91 4.50
CA TRP A 86 -6.53 -1.80 4.01
C TRP A 86 -7.00 -1.32 2.64
N ILE A 87 -7.03 -0.01 2.45
CA ILE A 87 -7.38 0.62 1.17
C ILE A 87 -6.29 1.58 0.76
N VAL A 88 -5.81 1.49 -0.48
CA VAL A 88 -4.97 2.53 -1.08
C VAL A 88 -5.86 3.57 -1.73
N ARG A 89 -5.68 4.85 -1.40
CA ARG A 89 -6.37 5.97 -2.04
C ARG A 89 -5.39 6.84 -2.81
N GLY A 90 -5.61 7.01 -4.10
CA GLY A 90 -4.84 7.88 -4.97
C GLY A 90 -5.07 9.34 -4.62
N ARG A 91 -4.02 10.15 -4.68
CA ARG A 91 -4.13 11.59 -4.44
C ARG A 91 -4.96 12.28 -5.51
N GLY A 92 -4.99 11.75 -6.73
CA GLY A 92 -5.85 12.25 -7.81
C GLY A 92 -7.34 12.21 -7.48
N ASN A 93 -7.77 11.26 -6.62
CA ASN A 93 -9.18 11.11 -6.24
C ASN A 93 -9.59 11.97 -5.02
N LEU A 94 -8.63 12.55 -4.28
CA LEU A 94 -8.90 13.39 -3.11
C LEU A 94 -9.31 14.84 -3.49
N ASP A 95 -9.04 15.27 -4.71
CA ASP A 95 -9.40 16.61 -5.23
C ASP A 95 -10.84 16.67 -5.77
N SER A 96 -11.50 15.53 -5.95
CA SER A 96 -12.88 15.42 -6.44
C SER A 96 -13.91 15.45 -5.31
N SER A 97 -13.87 16.47 -4.45
CA SER A 97 -15.00 16.84 -3.60
C SER A 97 -15.58 18.17 -4.09
N PRO A 98 -16.78 18.21 -4.68
CA PRO A 98 -17.40 19.49 -5.02
C PRO A 98 -17.82 20.16 -3.71
N GLY A 99 -17.29 21.37 -3.47
CA GLY A 99 -17.85 22.30 -2.49
C GLY A 99 -19.16 22.90 -2.98
#